data_AF-A0A926M5T1-F1
#
_entry.id   AF-A0A926M5T1-F1
#
_cell.length_a   1.000
_cell.length_b   1.000
_cell.length_c   1.000
_cell.angle_alpha   90.00
_cell.angle_beta   90.00
_cell.angle_gamma   90.00
#
_symmetry.space_group_name_H-M   'P 1'
#
loop_
_entity.id
_entity.type
_entity.pdbx_description
1 polymer ?
#
loop_
_entity_poly.entity_id
_entity_poly.type
_entity_poly.pdbx_seq_one_letter_code
_entity_poly.pdbx_strand_id
1 'polypeptide(L)'
;MDMKKKYFGTDGIRASSNSDKLNGPTLINLGMALGKYFTKGDHRHKVVIGKDTRLSGYMIEQALTSGLLSMGMDVFLFGPIPTPAVSMLTKSMRADLGIMITASHNQYQDNGLKIFDRLGNKLSDETELEIENLMKSKLEESLAKPENIGRAQRLEDANGRYIEYLKNTFPKTQRLDGLKIVVDCAHGASYISAPLILWELGAEVTKIGTQPNGININDKCGSTNTDLLAKTVIEEKADIGIALDGDGDRLAIVDEKGNVINGDQILALLALHMSKKNLLQKNKVVGTSMANIGLENLLNENNIELVRANVGDRYVKEKMINENLNLGGEQSGHIIMRDYTSSGDGIIVALQVLTIIMQNKKLASEIFNLFTPHPQNLINFEVRSKNILEIDETKSFIKKCEEEVAGEGRIIVRMSGTEPLLRVMIECKSQNKIDKLTENVTKYFS
;
A
#
# COMPACT_ATOMS: atom_id res chain seq x y z
N MET A 1 -7.14 -15.45 26.94
CA MET A 1 -5.95 -14.58 27.05
C MET A 1 -5.60 -14.19 25.63
N ASP A 2 -5.82 -12.94 25.25
CA ASP A 2 -5.47 -12.45 23.91
C ASP A 2 -3.98 -12.68 23.66
N MET A 3 -3.67 -13.56 22.71
CA MET A 3 -2.28 -13.89 22.35
C MET A 3 -1.69 -12.71 21.57
N LYS A 4 -1.02 -11.83 22.31
CA LYS A 4 -0.43 -10.61 21.76
C LYS A 4 0.84 -10.96 20.97
N LYS A 5 0.80 -10.77 19.64
CA LYS A 5 1.97 -10.84 18.74
C LYS A 5 3.04 -9.84 19.20
N LYS A 6 4.31 -10.27 19.26
CA LYS A 6 5.48 -9.45 19.69
C LYS A 6 6.11 -8.70 18.51
N TYR A 7 6.24 -9.37 17.37
CA TYR A 7 6.93 -8.90 16.18
C TYR A 7 5.96 -8.43 15.10
N PHE A 8 4.97 -9.26 14.74
CA PHE A 8 4.00 -8.95 13.69
C PHE A 8 2.97 -7.90 14.15
N GLY A 9 2.81 -6.86 13.33
CA GLY A 9 1.85 -5.79 13.50
C GLY A 9 0.63 -5.96 12.57
N THR A 10 0.11 -4.84 12.08
CA THR A 10 -1.06 -4.81 11.18
C THR A 10 -0.73 -5.17 9.73
N ASP A 11 0.52 -4.93 9.32
CA ASP A 11 1.00 -5.11 7.95
C ASP A 11 2.42 -5.69 7.97
N GLY A 12 2.54 -6.91 8.50
CA GLY A 12 3.81 -7.58 8.71
C GLY A 12 4.61 -7.01 9.89
N ILE A 13 5.94 -7.09 9.82
CA ILE A 13 6.84 -6.59 10.88
C ILE A 13 7.29 -5.18 10.50
N ARG A 14 7.24 -4.22 11.43
CA ARG A 14 7.77 -2.86 11.22
C ARG A 14 8.43 -2.34 12.48
N ALA A 15 9.63 -1.78 12.33
CA ALA A 15 10.36 -1.12 13.41
C ALA A 15 11.48 -0.23 12.84
N SER A 16 12.12 0.55 13.71
CA SER A 16 13.38 1.18 13.35
C SER A 16 14.45 0.12 13.08
N SER A 17 15.23 0.34 12.03
CA SER A 17 16.31 -0.55 11.61
C SER A 17 17.33 -0.71 12.75
N ASN A 18 17.91 -1.90 12.93
CA ASN A 18 18.81 -2.24 14.05
C ASN A 18 18.20 -2.20 15.46
N SER A 19 16.88 -2.03 15.60
CA SER A 19 16.21 -2.25 16.89
C SER A 19 16.07 -3.74 17.24
N ASP A 20 15.57 -4.04 18.44
CA ASP A 20 15.31 -5.42 18.91
C ASP A 20 14.39 -6.24 18.01
N LYS A 21 13.59 -5.60 17.15
CA LYS A 21 12.70 -6.29 16.21
C LYS A 21 13.29 -6.49 14.81
N LEU A 22 14.31 -5.70 14.43
CA LEU A 22 14.90 -5.67 13.08
C LEU A 22 16.42 -5.58 13.10
N ASN A 23 17.05 -6.38 13.97
CA ASN A 23 18.50 -6.59 13.98
C ASN A 23 18.86 -7.96 13.37
N GLY A 24 20.13 -8.12 12.99
CA GLY A 24 20.64 -9.32 12.33
C GLY A 24 20.28 -10.63 13.05
N PRO A 25 20.60 -10.80 14.36
CA PRO A 25 20.27 -12.02 15.09
C PRO A 25 18.77 -12.37 15.08
N THR A 26 17.91 -11.38 15.30
CA THR A 26 16.45 -11.56 15.27
C THR A 26 15.97 -12.02 13.90
N LEU A 27 16.54 -11.45 12.84
CA LEU A 27 16.17 -11.75 11.45
C LEU A 27 16.68 -13.11 10.97
N ILE A 28 17.85 -13.56 11.43
CA ILE A 28 18.32 -14.94 11.18
C ILE A 28 17.35 -15.93 11.83
N ASN A 29 16.98 -15.69 13.10
CA ASN A 29 16.03 -16.54 13.82
C ASN A 29 14.64 -16.56 13.14
N LEU A 30 14.17 -15.40 12.67
CA LEU A 30 12.94 -15.31 11.87
C LEU A 30 13.05 -16.08 10.55
N GLY A 31 14.17 -15.94 9.84
CA GLY A 31 14.44 -16.69 8.61
C GLY A 31 14.41 -18.21 8.83
N MET A 32 14.97 -18.67 9.95
CA MET A 32 14.92 -20.09 10.35
C MET A 32 13.49 -20.54 10.68
N ALA A 33 12.71 -19.72 11.39
CA ALA A 33 11.33 -20.02 11.72
C ALA A 33 10.44 -20.10 10.48
N LEU A 34 10.60 -19.15 9.55
CA LEU A 34 9.94 -19.17 8.23
C LEU A 34 10.35 -20.40 7.44
N GLY A 35 11.65 -20.70 7.40
CA GLY A 35 12.19 -21.90 6.78
C GLY A 35 11.49 -23.15 7.30
N LYS A 36 11.50 -23.34 8.62
CA LYS A 36 10.84 -24.47 9.28
C LYS A 36 9.36 -24.59 8.93
N TYR A 37 8.66 -23.46 8.88
CA TYR A 37 7.23 -23.42 8.64
C TYR A 37 6.85 -23.80 7.21
N PHE A 38 7.58 -23.26 6.23
CA PHE A 38 7.26 -23.40 4.81
C PHE A 38 7.95 -24.59 4.13
N THR A 39 8.95 -25.22 4.76
CA THR A 39 9.51 -26.49 4.28
C THR A 39 8.64 -27.67 4.67
N LYS A 40 7.50 -27.83 3.98
CA LYS A 40 6.56 -28.94 4.14
C LYS A 40 6.32 -29.65 2.82
N GLY A 41 6.61 -30.96 2.77
CA GLY A 41 6.42 -31.79 1.57
C GLY A 41 7.73 -32.23 0.93
N ASP A 42 7.64 -32.85 -0.25
CA ASP A 42 8.74 -33.59 -0.88
C ASP A 42 9.37 -32.87 -2.09
N HIS A 43 9.19 -31.55 -2.21
CA HIS A 43 9.77 -30.74 -3.29
C HIS A 43 10.85 -29.78 -2.78
N ARG A 44 11.66 -29.26 -3.70
CA ARG A 44 12.63 -28.22 -3.38
C ARG A 44 11.89 -26.90 -3.12
N HIS A 45 11.92 -26.46 -1.87
CA HIS A 45 11.24 -25.25 -1.43
C HIS A 45 11.97 -23.99 -1.85
N LYS A 46 11.19 -22.97 -2.23
CA LYS A 46 11.69 -21.72 -2.80
C LYS A 46 11.08 -20.52 -2.09
N VAL A 47 11.90 -19.51 -1.85
CA VAL A 47 11.48 -18.20 -1.36
C VAL A 47 12.02 -17.12 -2.27
N VAL A 48 11.18 -16.12 -2.56
CA VAL A 48 11.60 -14.92 -3.28
C VAL A 48 11.69 -13.73 -2.33
N ILE A 49 12.74 -12.92 -2.47
CA ILE A 49 12.98 -11.76 -1.61
C ILE A 49 13.21 -10.52 -2.48
N GLY A 50 12.33 -9.53 -2.30
CA GLY A 50 12.51 -8.17 -2.81
C GLY A 50 12.75 -7.18 -1.68
N LYS A 51 13.20 -5.97 -2.04
CA LYS A 51 13.37 -4.88 -1.09
C LYS A 51 13.06 -3.53 -1.74
N ASP A 52 12.86 -2.51 -0.93
CA ASP A 52 12.97 -1.12 -1.38
C ASP A 52 14.43 -0.65 -1.38
N THR A 53 14.64 0.66 -1.46
CA THR A 53 15.95 1.28 -1.64
C THR A 53 16.66 1.62 -0.33
N ARG A 54 16.09 1.30 0.84
CA ARG A 54 16.68 1.61 2.15
C ARG A 54 18.01 0.91 2.35
N LEU A 55 18.97 1.61 2.94
CA LEU A 55 20.29 1.04 3.26
C LEU A 55 20.18 -0.17 4.21
N SER A 56 19.26 -0.16 5.16
CA SER A 56 19.03 -1.29 6.07
C SER A 56 18.54 -2.56 5.35
N GLY A 57 17.96 -2.42 4.15
CA GLY A 57 17.51 -3.56 3.34
C GLY A 57 18.64 -4.52 2.96
N TYR A 58 19.88 -4.04 2.81
CA TYR A 58 21.03 -4.91 2.55
C TYR A 58 21.35 -5.82 3.73
N MET A 59 21.31 -5.30 4.96
CA MET A 59 21.52 -6.10 6.15
C MET A 59 20.38 -7.11 6.34
N ILE A 60 19.14 -6.67 6.19
CA ILE A 60 17.94 -7.50 6.42
C ILE A 60 17.88 -8.65 5.40
N GLU A 61 18.15 -8.37 4.12
CA GLU A 61 18.20 -9.35 3.03
C GLU A 61 19.19 -10.48 3.36
N GLN A 62 20.40 -10.14 3.82
CA GLN A 62 21.43 -11.12 4.13
C GLN A 62 21.09 -11.97 5.36
N ALA A 63 20.58 -11.34 6.43
CA ALA A 63 20.19 -12.04 7.65
C ALA A 63 19.07 -13.07 7.40
N LEU A 64 18.01 -12.65 6.68
CA LEU A 64 16.92 -13.56 6.30
C LEU A 64 17.41 -14.68 5.39
N THR A 65 18.23 -14.34 4.39
CA THR A 65 18.81 -15.32 3.47
C THR A 65 19.58 -16.38 4.24
N SER A 66 20.44 -15.99 5.18
CA SER A 66 21.20 -16.94 5.99
C SER A 66 20.31 -17.92 6.76
N GLY A 67 19.26 -17.44 7.41
CA GLY A 67 18.33 -18.30 8.16
C GLY A 67 17.48 -19.21 7.27
N LEU A 68 17.07 -18.75 6.09
CA LEU A 68 16.29 -19.55 5.15
C LEU A 68 17.13 -20.66 4.50
N LEU A 69 18.37 -20.35 4.10
CA LEU A 69 19.29 -21.32 3.53
C LEU A 69 19.64 -22.43 4.52
N SER A 70 19.81 -22.09 5.81
CA SER A 70 20.14 -23.07 6.86
C SER A 70 19.02 -24.07 7.12
N MET A 71 17.79 -23.76 6.70
CA MET A 71 16.62 -24.65 6.76
C MET A 71 16.36 -25.38 5.43
N GLY A 72 17.21 -25.20 4.43
CA GLY A 72 17.16 -25.92 3.15
C GLY A 72 16.29 -25.28 2.06
N MET A 73 15.82 -24.04 2.24
CA MET A 73 15.07 -23.31 1.21
C MET A 73 16.02 -22.64 0.21
N ASP A 74 15.70 -22.73 -1.08
CA ASP A 74 16.38 -21.93 -2.12
C ASP A 74 15.84 -20.50 -2.12
N VAL A 75 16.76 -19.52 -2.09
CA VAL A 75 16.46 -18.09 -1.97
C VAL A 75 16.73 -17.39 -3.30
N PHE A 76 15.73 -16.70 -3.83
CA PHE A 76 15.85 -15.87 -5.03
C PHE A 76 15.77 -14.39 -4.65
N LEU A 77 16.84 -13.64 -4.91
CA LEU A 77 16.97 -12.23 -4.57
C LEU A 77 16.70 -11.35 -5.79
N PHE A 78 15.76 -10.42 -5.67
CA PHE A 78 15.39 -9.50 -6.76
C PHE A 78 16.09 -8.15 -6.69
N GLY A 79 16.65 -7.78 -5.54
CA GLY A 79 17.10 -6.41 -5.30
C GLY A 79 15.92 -5.43 -5.17
N PRO A 80 16.15 -4.13 -5.43
CA PRO A 80 15.10 -3.13 -5.43
C PRO A 80 13.96 -3.43 -6.41
N ILE A 81 12.75 -3.68 -5.89
CA ILE A 81 11.56 -3.98 -6.69
C ILE A 81 10.28 -3.68 -5.89
N PRO A 82 9.18 -3.20 -6.51
CA PRO A 82 7.96 -2.88 -5.78
C PRO A 82 7.33 -4.06 -5.04
N THR A 83 6.65 -3.79 -3.93
CA THR A 83 5.87 -4.78 -3.16
C THR A 83 4.92 -5.61 -4.03
N PRO A 84 4.08 -5.03 -4.91
CA PRO A 84 3.20 -5.82 -5.77
C PRO A 84 3.95 -6.78 -6.69
N ALA A 85 5.17 -6.45 -7.12
CA ALA A 85 5.99 -7.34 -7.93
C ALA A 85 6.42 -8.60 -7.15
N VAL A 86 6.76 -8.48 -5.86
CA VAL A 86 7.09 -9.63 -5.00
C VAL A 86 5.89 -10.56 -4.87
N SER A 87 4.70 -10.02 -4.60
CA SER A 87 3.45 -10.79 -4.54
C SER A 87 3.20 -11.55 -5.84
N MET A 88 3.32 -10.88 -6.98
CA MET A 88 3.15 -11.46 -8.31
C MET A 88 4.20 -12.54 -8.65
N LEU A 89 5.48 -12.25 -8.42
CA LEU A 89 6.59 -13.14 -8.75
C LEU A 89 6.60 -14.40 -7.86
N THR A 90 6.14 -14.30 -6.61
CA THR A 90 5.94 -15.45 -5.73
C THR A 90 5.07 -16.51 -6.42
N LYS A 91 3.91 -16.08 -6.94
CA LYS A 91 2.98 -16.96 -7.67
C LYS A 91 3.55 -17.43 -9.00
N SER A 92 4.11 -16.52 -9.80
CA SER A 92 4.66 -16.84 -11.13
C SER A 92 5.81 -17.86 -11.08
N MET A 93 6.69 -17.73 -10.09
CA MET A 93 7.83 -18.62 -9.91
C MET A 93 7.48 -19.91 -9.14
N ARG A 94 6.22 -20.08 -8.72
CA ARG A 94 5.78 -21.19 -7.85
C ARG A 94 6.65 -21.28 -6.59
N ALA A 95 6.95 -20.13 -5.99
CA ALA A 95 7.63 -20.07 -4.70
C ALA A 95 6.64 -20.38 -3.58
N ASP A 96 7.13 -20.97 -2.49
CA ASP A 96 6.32 -21.28 -1.30
C ASP A 96 6.04 -20.01 -0.48
N LEU A 97 6.94 -19.02 -0.59
CA LEU A 97 6.96 -17.79 0.21
C LEU A 97 7.53 -16.62 -0.58
N GLY A 98 6.95 -15.44 -0.41
CA GLY A 98 7.51 -14.15 -0.84
C GLY A 98 7.79 -13.25 0.36
N ILE A 99 8.90 -12.53 0.34
CA ILE A 99 9.25 -11.56 1.38
C ILE A 99 9.61 -10.24 0.72
N MET A 100 8.94 -9.16 1.13
CA MET A 100 9.28 -7.80 0.74
C MET A 100 9.83 -7.05 1.94
N ILE A 101 11.05 -6.52 1.80
CA ILE A 101 11.72 -5.74 2.84
C ILE A 101 11.42 -4.26 2.62
N THR A 102 10.52 -3.70 3.41
CA THR A 102 10.11 -2.30 3.31
C THR A 102 9.30 -1.82 4.52
N ALA A 103 9.31 -0.50 4.74
CA ALA A 103 8.33 0.21 5.57
C ALA A 103 7.41 1.16 4.76
N SER A 104 7.25 0.93 3.45
CA SER A 104 6.41 1.74 2.54
C SER A 104 6.82 3.22 2.61
N HIS A 105 5.90 4.10 2.98
CA HIS A 105 6.04 5.56 3.05
C HIS A 105 6.84 6.10 4.25
N ASN A 106 7.28 5.25 5.20
CA ASN A 106 8.10 5.73 6.33
C ASN A 106 9.45 6.31 5.87
N GLN A 107 10.13 7.09 6.70
CA GLN A 107 11.49 7.57 6.41
C GLN A 107 12.54 6.46 6.61
N TYR A 108 13.74 6.61 6.02
CA TYR A 108 14.76 5.56 5.88
C TYR A 108 15.20 4.86 7.18
N GLN A 109 14.99 5.49 8.34
CA GLN A 109 15.33 4.93 9.65
C GLN A 109 14.50 3.67 9.95
N ASP A 110 13.26 3.63 9.50
CA ASP A 110 12.38 2.48 9.65
C ASP A 110 12.55 1.48 8.50
N ASN A 111 12.29 0.22 8.79
CA ASN A 111 12.13 -0.82 7.77
C ASN A 111 11.10 -1.84 8.27
N GLY A 112 10.88 -2.89 7.50
CA GLY A 112 9.89 -3.89 7.81
C GLY A 112 9.91 -5.07 6.86
N LEU A 113 9.01 -6.01 7.10
CA LEU A 113 8.82 -7.23 6.32
C LEU A 113 7.34 -7.42 6.04
N LYS A 114 6.96 -7.43 4.76
CA LYS A 114 5.68 -7.95 4.29
C LYS A 114 5.91 -9.37 3.78
N ILE A 115 5.14 -10.33 4.29
CA ILE A 115 5.31 -11.75 3.97
C ILE A 115 4.08 -12.26 3.22
N PHE A 116 4.33 -12.94 2.10
CA PHE A 116 3.32 -13.43 1.17
C PHE A 116 3.34 -14.94 1.08
N ASP A 117 2.16 -15.57 1.11
CA ASP A 117 2.00 -16.99 0.83
C ASP A 117 2.24 -17.32 -0.66
N ARG A 118 2.23 -18.61 -1.00
CA ARG A 118 2.34 -19.13 -2.37
C ARG A 118 1.31 -18.57 -3.37
N LEU A 119 0.21 -17.98 -2.90
CA LEU A 119 -0.83 -17.37 -3.73
C LEU A 119 -0.62 -15.84 -3.87
N GLY A 120 0.40 -15.27 -3.23
CA GLY A 120 0.68 -13.84 -3.21
C GLY A 120 -0.16 -13.07 -2.19
N ASN A 121 -0.81 -13.75 -1.23
CA ASN A 121 -1.59 -13.11 -0.17
C ASN A 121 -0.74 -12.89 1.08
N LYS A 122 -1.05 -11.84 1.85
CA LYS A 122 -0.44 -11.65 3.17
C LYS A 122 -0.78 -12.84 4.08
N LEU A 123 0.11 -13.18 5.00
CA LEU A 123 -0.11 -14.25 5.97
C LEU A 123 -1.31 -13.96 6.88
N SER A 124 -1.98 -15.01 7.35
CA SER A 124 -3.03 -14.90 8.37
C SER A 124 -2.43 -14.64 9.75
N ASP A 125 -3.21 -14.07 10.67
CA ASP A 125 -2.77 -13.86 12.05
C ASP A 125 -2.38 -15.16 12.75
N GLU A 126 -3.06 -16.26 12.43
CA GLU A 126 -2.75 -17.60 12.94
C GLU A 126 -1.37 -18.04 12.48
N THR A 127 -1.07 -17.94 11.17
CA THR A 127 0.25 -18.28 10.63
C THR A 127 1.34 -17.38 11.18
N GLU A 128 1.10 -16.08 11.31
CA GLU A 128 2.06 -15.15 11.93
C GLU A 128 2.39 -15.55 13.38
N LEU A 129 1.36 -15.93 14.15
CA LEU A 129 1.53 -16.38 15.54
C LEU A 129 2.29 -17.71 15.64
N GLU A 130 2.01 -18.66 14.74
CA GLU A 130 2.76 -19.91 14.64
C GLU A 130 4.25 -19.65 14.38
N ILE A 131 4.57 -18.73 13.47
CA ILE A 131 5.95 -18.34 13.17
C ILE A 131 6.62 -17.71 14.40
N GLU A 132 5.93 -16.81 15.13
CA GLU A 132 6.48 -16.24 16.37
C GLU A 132 6.73 -17.29 17.45
N ASN A 133 5.90 -18.32 17.53
CA ASN A 133 6.10 -19.42 18.47
C ASN A 133 7.28 -20.30 18.05
N LEU A 134 7.47 -20.53 16.75
CA LEU A 134 8.67 -21.22 16.23
C LEU A 134 9.95 -20.46 16.55
N MET A 135 9.95 -19.13 16.51
CA MET A 135 11.12 -18.32 16.90
C MET A 135 11.53 -18.49 18.37
N LYS A 136 10.66 -19.02 19.24
CA LYS A 136 10.95 -19.32 20.65
C LYS A 136 11.41 -20.77 20.86
N SER A 137 11.33 -21.60 19.82
CA SER A 137 11.73 -23.01 19.85
C SER A 137 13.23 -23.17 19.53
N LYS A 138 13.77 -24.38 19.76
CA LYS A 138 15.15 -24.74 19.40
C LYS A 138 15.25 -25.07 17.92
N LEU A 139 15.30 -24.06 17.06
CA LEU A 139 15.34 -24.24 15.61
C LEU A 139 16.65 -24.87 15.12
N GLU A 140 17.71 -24.85 15.92
CA GLU A 140 19.00 -25.47 15.63
C GLU A 140 18.89 -27.00 15.46
N GLU A 141 17.91 -27.63 16.10
CA GLU A 141 17.62 -29.06 15.95
C GLU A 141 16.98 -29.40 14.60
N SER A 142 16.54 -28.39 13.84
CA SER A 142 15.90 -28.52 12.53
C SER A 142 16.76 -28.08 11.35
N LEU A 143 18.06 -27.86 11.56
CA LEU A 143 18.98 -27.45 10.50
C LEU A 143 19.05 -28.49 9.38
N ALA A 144 19.15 -27.99 8.14
CA ALA A 144 19.37 -28.83 6.99
C ALA A 144 20.73 -29.54 7.08
N LYS A 145 20.76 -30.81 6.65
CA LYS A 145 22.01 -31.53 6.41
C LYS A 145 22.84 -30.84 5.33
N PRO A 146 24.18 -30.99 5.30
CA PRO A 146 25.06 -30.31 4.35
C PRO A 146 24.61 -30.39 2.88
N GLU A 147 24.15 -31.57 2.44
CA GLU A 147 23.66 -31.83 1.08
C GLU A 147 22.32 -31.15 0.75
N ASN A 148 21.56 -30.75 1.77
CA ASN A 148 20.23 -30.17 1.66
C ASN A 148 20.19 -28.66 1.90
N ILE A 149 21.32 -28.03 2.27
CA ILE A 149 21.43 -26.58 2.45
C ILE A 149 20.88 -25.85 1.21
N GLY A 150 20.15 -24.76 1.44
CA GLY A 150 19.57 -23.92 0.41
C GLY A 150 20.63 -23.29 -0.51
N ARG A 151 20.22 -22.87 -1.70
CA ARG A 151 21.05 -22.04 -2.59
C ARG A 151 20.47 -20.64 -2.71
N ALA A 152 21.32 -19.62 -2.67
CA ALA A 152 20.94 -18.25 -2.97
C ALA A 152 21.31 -17.89 -4.42
N GLN A 153 20.39 -17.26 -5.12
CA GLN A 153 20.60 -16.75 -6.48
C GLN A 153 20.00 -15.35 -6.60
N ARG A 154 20.75 -14.42 -7.21
CA ARG A 154 20.22 -13.12 -7.62
C ARG A 154 19.59 -13.22 -9.01
N LEU A 155 18.37 -12.72 -9.17
CA LEU A 155 17.64 -12.71 -10.43
C LEU A 155 17.54 -11.28 -10.95
N GLU A 156 18.45 -10.93 -11.85
CA GLU A 156 18.54 -9.59 -12.44
C GLU A 156 17.36 -9.25 -13.37
N ASP A 157 16.65 -10.26 -13.89
CA ASP A 157 15.52 -10.10 -14.82
C ASP A 157 14.16 -9.88 -14.15
N ALA A 158 14.10 -9.88 -12.81
CA ALA A 158 12.85 -9.75 -12.05
C ALA A 158 12.07 -8.47 -12.39
N ASN A 159 12.77 -7.33 -12.52
CA ASN A 159 12.17 -6.06 -12.94
C ASN A 159 11.57 -6.16 -14.34
N GLY A 160 12.27 -6.78 -15.30
CA GLY A 160 11.77 -6.97 -16.66
C GLY A 160 10.49 -7.82 -16.71
N ARG A 161 10.41 -8.89 -15.91
CA ARG A 161 9.19 -9.72 -15.80
C ARG A 161 8.01 -8.93 -15.24
N TYR A 162 8.23 -8.09 -14.25
CA TYR A 162 7.19 -7.22 -13.68
C TYR A 162 6.74 -6.14 -14.67
N ILE A 163 7.68 -5.48 -15.35
CA ILE A 163 7.38 -4.49 -16.40
C ILE A 163 6.51 -5.09 -17.51
N GLU A 164 6.88 -6.28 -17.99
CA GLU A 164 6.10 -6.94 -19.04
C GLU A 164 4.70 -7.35 -18.56
N TYR A 165 4.58 -7.81 -17.31
CA TYR A 165 3.26 -8.08 -16.72
C TYR A 165 2.39 -6.82 -16.71
N LEU A 166 2.93 -5.70 -16.23
CA LEU A 166 2.21 -4.44 -16.12
C LEU A 166 1.77 -3.89 -17.47
N LYS A 167 2.64 -3.92 -18.49
CA LYS A 167 2.27 -3.50 -19.85
C LYS A 167 1.14 -4.35 -20.43
N ASN A 168 1.05 -5.63 -20.08
CA ASN A 168 -0.06 -6.49 -20.51
C ASN A 168 -1.41 -6.13 -19.86
N THR A 169 -1.43 -5.29 -18.81
CA THR A 169 -2.66 -4.70 -18.25
C THR A 169 -3.14 -3.46 -19.02
N PHE A 170 -2.29 -2.90 -19.87
CA PHE A 170 -2.61 -1.74 -20.72
C PHE A 170 -3.16 -2.21 -22.08
N PRO A 171 -4.17 -1.53 -22.66
CA PRO A 171 -4.73 -1.95 -23.95
C PRO A 171 -3.69 -1.94 -25.08
N LYS A 172 -3.49 -3.10 -25.74
CA LYS A 172 -2.49 -3.27 -26.80
C LYS A 172 -2.66 -2.36 -28.02
N THR A 173 -3.87 -1.85 -28.24
CA THR A 173 -4.21 -0.93 -29.33
C THR A 173 -3.94 0.53 -28.98
N GLN A 174 -3.55 0.82 -27.74
CA GLN A 174 -3.28 2.16 -27.25
C GLN A 174 -1.79 2.37 -27.03
N ARG A 175 -1.40 3.64 -27.08
CA ARG A 175 -0.07 4.16 -26.76
C ARG A 175 -0.26 5.47 -26.00
N LEU A 176 0.78 5.90 -25.29
CA LEU A 176 0.83 7.17 -24.57
C LEU A 176 1.49 8.28 -25.41
N ASP A 177 1.56 8.09 -26.73
CA ASP A 177 2.20 9.06 -27.63
C ASP A 177 1.54 10.43 -27.51
N GLY A 178 2.35 11.48 -27.34
CA GLY A 178 1.91 12.86 -27.19
C GLY A 178 1.52 13.27 -25.77
N LEU A 179 1.61 12.37 -24.79
CA LEU A 179 1.38 12.68 -23.38
C LEU A 179 2.71 12.97 -22.67
N LYS A 180 2.80 14.10 -21.97
CA LYS A 180 3.92 14.47 -21.12
C LYS A 180 3.59 14.17 -19.67
N ILE A 181 4.36 13.28 -19.05
CA ILE A 181 4.12 12.76 -17.70
C ILE A 181 5.31 13.08 -16.80
N VAL A 182 5.05 13.67 -15.64
CA VAL A 182 6.03 13.72 -14.54
C VAL A 182 5.79 12.52 -13.63
N VAL A 183 6.83 11.73 -13.37
CA VAL A 183 6.76 10.60 -12.44
C VAL A 183 7.71 10.81 -11.25
N ASP A 184 7.14 10.76 -10.05
CA ASP A 184 7.86 10.72 -8.78
C ASP A 184 7.87 9.30 -8.22
N CYS A 185 9.07 8.72 -8.10
CA CYS A 185 9.25 7.37 -7.58
C CYS A 185 9.65 7.35 -6.10
N ALA A 186 9.59 8.48 -5.39
CA ALA A 186 9.91 8.61 -3.96
C ALA A 186 11.31 8.15 -3.55
N HIS A 187 12.25 8.11 -4.50
CA HIS A 187 13.53 7.41 -4.37
C HIS A 187 13.38 5.96 -3.90
N GLY A 188 12.23 5.34 -4.19
CA GLY A 188 11.80 4.04 -3.72
C GLY A 188 11.93 2.94 -4.77
N ALA A 189 11.21 1.85 -4.55
CA ALA A 189 11.35 0.60 -5.28
C ALA A 189 10.94 0.67 -6.77
N SER A 190 10.10 1.65 -7.14
CA SER A 190 9.61 1.82 -8.52
C SER A 190 10.51 2.68 -9.41
N TYR A 191 11.68 3.12 -8.93
CA TYR A 191 12.54 4.08 -9.64
C TYR A 191 13.03 3.62 -11.02
N ILE A 192 13.04 2.31 -11.28
CA ILE A 192 13.34 1.73 -12.59
C ILE A 192 12.04 1.47 -13.37
N SER A 193 11.10 0.73 -12.77
CA SER A 193 9.95 0.18 -13.47
C SER A 193 8.97 1.27 -13.95
N ALA A 194 8.62 2.22 -13.09
CA ALA A 194 7.59 3.20 -13.44
C ALA A 194 7.99 4.12 -14.60
N PRO A 195 9.18 4.76 -14.60
CA PRO A 195 9.60 5.57 -15.75
C PRO A 195 9.75 4.77 -17.04
N LEU A 196 10.29 3.54 -16.94
CA LEU A 196 10.55 2.70 -18.10
C LEU A 196 9.25 2.25 -18.77
N ILE A 197 8.24 1.84 -18.00
CA ILE A 197 6.92 1.45 -18.52
C ILE A 197 6.27 2.61 -19.27
N LEU A 198 6.25 3.82 -18.68
CA LEU A 198 5.62 4.99 -19.29
C LEU A 198 6.29 5.37 -20.61
N TRP A 199 7.63 5.34 -20.63
CA TRP A 199 8.41 5.62 -21.84
C TRP A 199 8.22 4.54 -22.92
N GLU A 200 8.27 3.24 -22.57
CA GLU A 200 8.06 2.14 -23.54
C GLU A 200 6.65 2.19 -24.17
N LEU A 201 5.65 2.65 -23.41
CA LEU A 201 4.29 2.86 -23.89
C LEU A 201 4.14 4.14 -24.75
N GLY A 202 5.15 5.00 -24.84
CA GLY A 202 5.21 6.14 -25.76
C GLY A 202 5.14 7.53 -25.14
N ALA A 203 5.08 7.65 -23.81
CA ALA A 203 5.01 8.96 -23.15
C ALA A 203 6.36 9.71 -23.19
N GLU A 204 6.29 11.05 -23.16
CA GLU A 204 7.42 11.87 -22.74
C GLU A 204 7.47 11.86 -21.20
N VAL A 205 8.61 11.45 -20.62
CA VAL A 205 8.71 11.20 -19.18
C VAL A 205 9.74 12.10 -18.52
N THR A 206 9.28 12.98 -17.63
CA THR A 206 10.14 13.70 -16.67
C THR A 206 10.21 12.90 -15.37
N LYS A 207 11.44 12.57 -14.94
CA LYS A 207 11.70 11.71 -13.79
C LYS A 207 12.15 12.53 -12.58
N ILE A 208 11.44 12.40 -11.46
CA ILE A 208 11.87 12.91 -10.14
C ILE A 208 11.83 11.77 -9.12
N GLY A 209 12.57 11.89 -8.03
CA GLY A 209 12.62 10.81 -7.04
C GLY A 209 13.16 9.49 -7.61
N THR A 210 14.07 9.51 -8.59
CA THR A 210 14.57 8.29 -9.28
C THR A 210 16.05 7.98 -9.02
N GLN A 211 16.68 8.68 -8.08
CA GLN A 211 18.10 8.52 -7.73
C GLN A 211 18.26 8.10 -6.27
N PRO A 212 17.92 6.84 -5.90
CA PRO A 212 18.05 6.38 -4.52
C PRO A 212 19.52 6.34 -4.07
N ASN A 213 19.78 6.76 -2.83
CA ASN A 213 21.11 6.72 -2.21
C ASN A 213 21.15 5.91 -0.89
N GLY A 214 20.04 5.25 -0.53
CA GLY A 214 19.91 4.48 0.70
C GLY A 214 19.25 5.22 1.87
N ILE A 215 19.24 6.56 1.84
CA ILE A 215 18.74 7.41 2.94
C ILE A 215 17.74 8.49 2.52
N ASN A 216 17.48 8.66 1.21
CA ASN A 216 16.58 9.68 0.66
C ASN A 216 15.18 9.17 0.28
N ILE A 217 14.84 7.92 0.61
CA ILE A 217 13.51 7.37 0.33
C ILE A 217 12.43 8.19 1.05
N ASN A 218 11.38 8.58 0.32
CA ASN A 218 10.25 9.40 0.79
C ASN A 218 10.64 10.77 1.39
N ASP A 219 11.87 11.25 1.22
CA ASP A 219 12.26 12.58 1.73
C ASP A 219 11.72 13.67 0.80
N LYS A 220 10.66 14.35 1.25
CA LYS A 220 9.99 15.46 0.52
C LYS A 220 9.59 15.11 -0.93
N CYS A 221 9.22 13.84 -1.15
CA CYS A 221 8.78 13.30 -2.43
C CYS A 221 7.81 12.14 -2.21
N GLY A 222 7.19 11.68 -3.30
CA GLY A 222 6.29 10.53 -3.31
C GLY A 222 4.84 10.86 -2.98
N SER A 223 3.99 9.83 -2.92
CA SER A 223 2.53 10.00 -2.81
C SER A 223 2.07 10.71 -1.53
N THR A 224 2.91 10.75 -0.50
CA THR A 224 2.63 11.46 0.77
C THR A 224 3.13 12.90 0.79
N ASN A 225 4.00 13.30 -0.16
CA ASN A 225 4.45 14.68 -0.34
C ASN A 225 4.57 15.00 -1.84
N THR A 226 3.50 15.56 -2.40
CA THR A 226 3.34 15.83 -3.82
C THR A 226 3.75 17.25 -4.22
N ASP A 227 4.29 18.06 -3.31
CA ASP A 227 4.63 19.46 -3.58
C ASP A 227 5.65 19.60 -4.73
N LEU A 228 6.70 18.76 -4.70
CA LEU A 228 7.70 18.73 -5.76
C LEU A 228 7.07 18.30 -7.08
N LEU A 229 6.25 17.25 -7.07
CA LEU A 229 5.55 16.76 -8.26
C LEU A 229 4.67 17.86 -8.87
N ALA A 230 3.84 18.51 -8.07
CA ALA A 230 2.92 19.54 -8.54
C ALA A 230 3.66 20.73 -9.14
N LYS A 231 4.73 21.17 -8.48
CA LYS A 231 5.60 22.21 -9.00
C LYS A 231 6.20 21.80 -10.36
N THR A 232 6.78 20.60 -10.45
CA THR A 232 7.41 20.12 -11.68
C THR A 232 6.39 19.93 -12.81
N VAL A 233 5.16 19.50 -12.52
CA VAL A 233 4.09 19.41 -13.54
C VAL A 233 3.82 20.78 -14.18
N ILE A 234 3.71 21.84 -13.37
CA ILE A 234 3.50 23.19 -13.86
C ILE A 234 4.72 23.69 -14.66
N GLU A 235 5.93 23.53 -14.12
CA GLU A 235 7.18 23.98 -14.75
C GLU A 235 7.42 23.31 -16.11
N GLU A 236 7.15 22.00 -16.19
CA GLU A 236 7.32 21.20 -17.39
C GLU A 236 6.13 21.30 -18.35
N LYS A 237 5.02 21.93 -17.94
CA LYS A 237 3.74 21.93 -18.67
C LYS A 237 3.30 20.50 -19.01
N ALA A 238 3.44 19.60 -18.03
CA ALA A 238 3.04 18.22 -18.18
C ALA A 238 1.52 18.06 -18.10
N ASP A 239 1.00 17.04 -18.77
CA ASP A 239 -0.44 16.75 -18.80
C ASP A 239 -0.92 16.08 -17.51
N ILE A 240 -0.01 15.37 -16.82
CA ILE A 240 -0.29 14.66 -15.58
C ILE A 240 0.99 14.37 -14.79
N GLY A 241 0.88 14.44 -13.47
CA GLY A 241 1.87 13.94 -12.52
C GLY A 241 1.42 12.65 -11.85
N ILE A 242 2.35 11.71 -11.66
CA ILE A 242 2.13 10.46 -10.92
C ILE A 242 3.18 10.35 -9.83
N ALA A 243 2.75 10.30 -8.56
CA ALA A 243 3.63 10.05 -7.43
C ALA A 243 3.36 8.67 -6.83
N LEU A 244 4.39 7.85 -6.71
CA LEU A 244 4.36 6.56 -6.03
C LEU A 244 4.94 6.71 -4.62
N ASP A 245 4.69 5.74 -3.74
CA ASP A 245 5.39 5.67 -2.45
C ASP A 245 6.64 4.78 -2.51
N GLY A 246 7.36 4.71 -1.39
CA GLY A 246 8.65 4.03 -1.27
C GLY A 246 8.66 2.56 -1.75
N ASP A 247 7.55 1.85 -1.71
CA ASP A 247 7.44 0.46 -2.18
C ASP A 247 6.43 0.23 -3.30
N GLY A 248 5.82 1.30 -3.82
CA GLY A 248 5.00 1.29 -5.03
C GLY A 248 3.61 0.69 -4.88
N ASP A 249 3.09 0.57 -3.65
CA ASP A 249 1.74 0.04 -3.41
C ASP A 249 0.65 1.13 -3.36
N ARG A 250 1.06 2.41 -3.35
CA ARG A 250 0.19 3.59 -3.43
C ARG A 250 0.51 4.46 -4.64
N LEU A 251 -0.46 5.26 -5.04
CA LEU A 251 -0.23 6.42 -5.90
C LEU A 251 -1.01 7.66 -5.46
N ALA A 252 -0.47 8.83 -5.79
CA ALA A 252 -1.21 10.07 -5.90
C ALA A 252 -1.05 10.62 -7.31
N ILE A 253 -2.04 11.39 -7.78
CA ILE A 253 -2.00 12.01 -9.09
C ILE A 253 -2.01 13.52 -8.93
N VAL A 254 -1.35 14.23 -9.83
CA VAL A 254 -1.46 15.68 -9.97
C VAL A 254 -1.97 16.01 -11.36
N ASP A 255 -3.01 16.83 -11.46
CA ASP A 255 -3.53 17.28 -12.75
C ASP A 255 -2.61 18.32 -13.42
N GLU A 256 -2.91 18.72 -14.66
CA GLU A 256 -2.11 19.67 -15.43
C GLU A 256 -2.06 21.09 -14.83
N LYS A 257 -2.89 21.36 -13.80
CA LYS A 257 -2.95 22.63 -13.08
C LYS A 257 -2.22 22.59 -11.75
N GLY A 258 -1.64 21.44 -11.37
CA GLY A 258 -0.95 21.25 -10.10
C GLY A 258 -1.86 20.84 -8.94
N ASN A 259 -3.14 20.49 -9.19
CA ASN A 259 -4.03 20.04 -8.13
C ASN A 259 -3.81 18.56 -7.83
N VAL A 260 -3.74 18.23 -6.54
CA VAL A 260 -3.59 16.85 -6.08
C VAL A 260 -4.93 16.12 -6.16
N ILE A 261 -4.91 14.94 -6.76
CA ILE A 261 -6.02 14.01 -6.88
C ILE A 261 -5.73 12.82 -5.96
N ASN A 262 -6.59 12.63 -4.97
CA ASN A 262 -6.42 11.58 -3.95
C ASN A 262 -7.03 10.23 -4.37
N GLY A 263 -6.85 9.21 -3.53
CA GLY A 263 -7.32 7.85 -3.78
C GLY A 263 -8.84 7.73 -3.97
N ASP A 264 -9.66 8.55 -3.31
CA ASP A 264 -11.13 8.50 -3.46
C ASP A 264 -11.56 8.99 -4.85
N GLN A 265 -10.92 10.03 -5.38
CA GLN A 265 -11.17 10.52 -6.74
C GLN A 265 -10.72 9.53 -7.80
N ILE A 266 -9.57 8.88 -7.60
CA ILE A 266 -9.08 7.81 -8.48
C ILE A 266 -10.04 6.62 -8.44
N LEU A 267 -10.49 6.22 -7.25
CA LEU A 267 -11.43 5.11 -7.06
C LEU A 267 -12.78 5.40 -7.72
N ALA A 268 -13.30 6.64 -7.63
CA ALA A 268 -14.50 7.08 -8.35
C ALA A 268 -14.34 6.91 -9.86
N LEU A 269 -13.23 7.41 -10.42
CA LEU A 269 -12.97 7.34 -11.86
C LEU A 269 -12.97 5.90 -12.36
N LEU A 270 -12.26 5.01 -11.66
CA LEU A 270 -12.18 3.60 -12.00
C LEU A 270 -13.54 2.90 -11.87
N ALA A 271 -14.27 3.17 -10.79
CA ALA A 271 -15.58 2.57 -10.53
C ALA A 271 -16.59 2.91 -11.62
N LEU A 272 -16.71 4.19 -11.97
CA LEU A 272 -17.62 4.66 -13.02
C LEU A 272 -17.23 4.09 -14.38
N HIS A 273 -15.93 4.07 -14.69
CA HIS A 273 -15.43 3.52 -15.95
C HIS A 273 -15.72 2.02 -16.08
N MET A 274 -15.41 1.24 -15.03
CA MET A 274 -15.63 -0.20 -15.01
C MET A 274 -17.12 -0.54 -15.03
N SER A 275 -17.96 0.20 -14.30
CA SER A 275 -19.42 0.02 -14.30
C SER A 275 -20.01 0.26 -15.70
N LYS A 276 -19.64 1.37 -16.35
CA LYS A 276 -20.10 1.69 -17.72
C LYS A 276 -19.72 0.62 -18.75
N LYS A 277 -18.63 -0.11 -18.52
CA LYS A 277 -18.16 -1.21 -19.38
C LYS A 277 -18.64 -2.59 -18.94
N ASN A 278 -19.49 -2.71 -17.91
CA ASN A 278 -19.90 -3.96 -17.29
C ASN A 278 -18.73 -4.82 -16.79
N LEU A 279 -17.63 -4.17 -16.37
CA LEU A 279 -16.44 -4.81 -15.80
C LEU A 279 -16.45 -4.75 -14.27
N LEU A 280 -17.24 -3.86 -13.65
CA LEU A 280 -17.30 -3.74 -12.20
C LEU A 280 -18.16 -4.87 -11.61
N GLN A 281 -17.56 -5.73 -10.79
CA GLN A 281 -18.26 -6.87 -10.22
C GLN A 281 -19.38 -6.40 -9.28
N LYS A 282 -20.60 -6.89 -9.55
CA LYS A 282 -21.82 -6.62 -8.78
C LYS A 282 -22.17 -5.13 -8.64
N ASN A 283 -21.56 -4.24 -9.43
CA ASN A 283 -21.62 -2.78 -9.23
C ASN A 283 -21.32 -2.38 -7.79
N LYS A 284 -20.28 -2.96 -7.19
CA LYS A 284 -19.82 -2.59 -5.85
C LYS A 284 -18.34 -2.26 -5.83
N VAL A 285 -17.96 -1.35 -4.94
CA VAL A 285 -16.58 -0.98 -4.65
C VAL A 285 -16.34 -1.03 -3.16
N VAL A 286 -15.19 -1.54 -2.74
CA VAL A 286 -14.79 -1.50 -1.32
C VAL A 286 -14.01 -0.23 -1.02
N GLY A 287 -14.46 0.54 -0.04
CA GLY A 287 -13.71 1.66 0.53
C GLY A 287 -13.63 1.52 2.05
N THR A 288 -12.67 2.18 2.70
CA THR A 288 -12.64 2.17 4.17
C THR A 288 -13.69 3.10 4.76
N SER A 289 -13.87 3.02 6.08
CA SER A 289 -14.68 3.99 6.81
C SER A 289 -14.23 5.45 6.60
N MET A 290 -12.97 5.69 6.21
CA MET A 290 -12.42 7.02 5.93
C MET A 290 -12.82 7.59 4.56
N ALA A 291 -13.32 6.77 3.63
CA ALA A 291 -13.66 7.19 2.27
C ALA A 291 -14.74 8.27 2.29
N ASN A 292 -14.51 9.38 1.59
CA ASN A 292 -15.30 10.61 1.63
C ASN A 292 -16.79 10.38 1.30
N ILE A 293 -17.68 11.12 1.94
CA ILE A 293 -19.14 11.05 1.68
C ILE A 293 -19.46 11.48 0.24
N GLY A 294 -18.69 12.42 -0.33
CA GLY A 294 -18.84 12.82 -1.73
C GLY A 294 -18.65 11.66 -2.70
N LEU A 295 -17.72 10.74 -2.40
CA LEU A 295 -17.54 9.51 -3.18
C LEU A 295 -18.78 8.62 -3.08
N GLU A 296 -19.28 8.39 -1.87
CA GLU A 296 -20.48 7.55 -1.64
C GLU A 296 -21.71 8.10 -2.38
N ASN A 297 -21.91 9.43 -2.34
CA ASN A 297 -23.01 10.08 -3.06
C ASN A 297 -22.90 9.87 -4.57
N LEU A 298 -21.72 10.13 -5.14
CA LEU A 298 -21.47 9.95 -6.57
C LEU A 298 -21.70 8.50 -7.01
N LEU A 299 -21.23 7.53 -6.22
CA LEU A 299 -21.41 6.11 -6.53
C LEU A 299 -22.90 5.72 -6.49
N ASN A 300 -23.63 6.16 -5.47
CA ASN A 300 -25.07 5.90 -5.34
C ASN A 300 -25.88 6.49 -6.50
N GLU A 301 -25.56 7.71 -6.94
CA GLU A 301 -26.17 8.35 -8.11
C GLU A 301 -25.97 7.53 -9.40
N ASN A 302 -24.91 6.71 -9.45
CA ASN A 302 -24.57 5.85 -10.58
C ASN A 302 -24.92 4.37 -10.34
N ASN A 303 -25.76 4.07 -9.33
CA ASN A 303 -26.15 2.71 -8.95
C ASN A 303 -24.95 1.79 -8.61
N ILE A 304 -23.91 2.36 -8.00
CA ILE A 304 -22.75 1.63 -7.49
C ILE A 304 -22.78 1.71 -5.97
N GLU A 305 -22.69 0.56 -5.31
CA GLU A 305 -22.68 0.48 -3.85
C GLU A 305 -21.25 0.62 -3.30
N LEU A 306 -21.04 1.55 -2.37
CA LEU A 306 -19.81 1.62 -1.58
C LEU A 306 -19.88 0.68 -0.38
N VAL A 307 -19.15 -0.42 -0.44
CA VAL A 307 -19.03 -1.38 0.65
C VAL A 307 -17.94 -0.91 1.61
N ARG A 308 -18.31 -0.58 2.84
CA ARG A 308 -17.36 -0.06 3.84
C ARG A 308 -16.60 -1.17 4.57
N ALA A 309 -15.28 -1.03 4.66
CA ALA A 309 -14.38 -1.86 5.45
C ALA A 309 -13.72 -1.06 6.58
N ASN A 310 -13.15 -1.76 7.57
CA ASN A 310 -12.28 -1.13 8.57
C ASN A 310 -11.04 -0.51 7.89
N VAL A 311 -10.40 0.45 8.56
CA VAL A 311 -9.22 1.13 8.02
C VAL A 311 -8.02 0.19 7.95
N GLY A 312 -7.36 0.14 6.80
CA GLY A 312 -6.24 -0.75 6.51
C GLY A 312 -6.50 -1.62 5.28
N ASP A 313 -5.51 -1.67 4.40
CA ASP A 313 -5.51 -2.44 3.15
C ASP A 313 -5.92 -3.92 3.31
N ARG A 314 -5.55 -4.54 4.44
CA ARG A 314 -5.93 -5.91 4.79
C ARG A 314 -7.43 -6.09 4.86
N TYR A 315 -8.15 -5.19 5.54
CA TYR A 315 -9.60 -5.28 5.69
C TYR A 315 -10.32 -4.99 4.37
N VAL A 316 -9.79 -4.07 3.56
CA VAL A 316 -10.29 -3.82 2.20
C VAL A 316 -10.18 -5.11 1.39
N LYS A 317 -9.00 -5.73 1.36
CA LYS A 317 -8.76 -6.98 0.61
C LYS A 317 -9.61 -8.14 1.12
N GLU A 318 -9.71 -8.36 2.43
CA GLU A 318 -10.55 -9.40 3.03
C GLU A 318 -12.02 -9.23 2.63
N LYS A 319 -12.55 -8.00 2.70
CA LYS A 319 -13.92 -7.68 2.28
C LYS A 319 -14.13 -7.95 0.78
N MET A 320 -13.17 -7.56 -0.07
CA MET A 320 -13.21 -7.84 -1.50
C MET A 320 -13.23 -9.34 -1.81
N ILE A 321 -12.44 -10.15 -1.09
CA ILE A 321 -12.42 -11.61 -1.26
C ILE A 321 -13.76 -12.21 -0.85
N ASN A 322 -14.25 -11.88 0.35
CA ASN A 322 -15.48 -12.44 0.92
C ASN A 322 -16.71 -12.12 0.06
N GLU A 323 -16.77 -10.92 -0.51
CA GLU A 323 -17.90 -10.50 -1.35
C GLU A 323 -17.67 -10.74 -2.85
N ASN A 324 -16.52 -11.33 -3.23
CA ASN A 324 -16.10 -11.54 -4.61
C ASN A 324 -16.17 -10.26 -5.48
N LEU A 325 -15.53 -9.19 -5.00
CA LEU A 325 -15.46 -7.88 -5.65
C LEU A 325 -14.07 -7.65 -6.27
N ASN A 326 -13.99 -6.86 -7.34
CA ASN A 326 -12.76 -6.66 -8.11
C ASN A 326 -12.09 -5.28 -7.98
N LEU A 327 -12.76 -4.30 -7.36
CA LEU A 327 -12.21 -2.96 -7.13
C LEU A 327 -12.41 -2.51 -5.68
N GLY A 328 -11.36 -1.96 -5.09
CA GLY A 328 -11.43 -1.33 -3.77
C GLY A 328 -10.15 -0.56 -3.43
N GLY A 329 -10.20 0.29 -2.42
CA GLY A 329 -9.03 1.05 -2.03
C GLY A 329 -9.22 2.00 -0.85
N GLU A 330 -8.19 2.79 -0.62
CA GLU A 330 -8.11 3.80 0.43
C GLU A 330 -7.84 5.20 -0.15
N GLN A 331 -8.28 6.24 0.55
CA GLN A 331 -8.01 7.64 0.21
C GLN A 331 -6.50 7.94 0.06
N SER A 332 -5.64 7.17 0.73
CA SER A 332 -4.18 7.22 0.64
C SER A 332 -3.62 6.85 -0.74
N GLY A 333 -4.45 6.34 -1.66
CA GLY A 333 -4.03 5.87 -2.97
C GLY A 333 -3.66 4.39 -3.02
N HIS A 334 -3.82 3.65 -1.93
CA HIS A 334 -3.69 2.19 -1.97
C HIS A 334 -4.95 1.60 -2.62
N ILE A 335 -4.89 1.28 -3.91
CA ILE A 335 -6.04 0.79 -4.69
C ILE A 335 -5.72 -0.60 -5.25
N ILE A 336 -6.64 -1.53 -5.04
CA ILE A 336 -6.54 -2.93 -5.44
C ILE A 336 -7.50 -3.19 -6.61
N MET A 337 -6.95 -3.68 -7.71
CA MET A 337 -7.69 -4.14 -8.88
C MET A 337 -7.46 -5.64 -9.04
N ARG A 338 -8.37 -6.48 -8.50
CA ARG A 338 -8.16 -7.93 -8.37
C ARG A 338 -8.13 -8.71 -9.68
N ASP A 339 -8.60 -8.09 -10.76
CA ASP A 339 -8.46 -8.65 -12.11
C ASP A 339 -6.99 -8.66 -12.57
N TYR A 340 -6.16 -7.79 -11.98
CA TYR A 340 -4.75 -7.61 -12.35
C TYR A 340 -3.78 -7.95 -11.23
N THR A 341 -4.11 -7.77 -9.95
CA THR A 341 -3.15 -7.99 -8.86
C THR A 341 -3.83 -8.39 -7.56
N SER A 342 -3.11 -9.13 -6.72
CA SER A 342 -3.54 -9.53 -5.38
C SER A 342 -3.31 -8.45 -4.31
N SER A 343 -2.61 -7.35 -4.60
CA SER A 343 -2.31 -6.27 -3.66
C SER A 343 -2.48 -4.91 -4.32
N GLY A 344 -2.43 -3.82 -3.56
CA GLY A 344 -2.33 -2.48 -4.13
C GLY A 344 -1.09 -2.36 -5.02
N ASP A 345 -1.26 -1.74 -6.19
CA ASP A 345 -0.21 -1.51 -7.16
C ASP A 345 -0.43 -0.14 -7.82
N GLY A 346 0.41 0.83 -7.44
CA GLY A 346 0.28 2.20 -7.92
C GLY A 346 0.51 2.33 -9.43
N ILE A 347 1.33 1.46 -10.03
CA ILE A 347 1.62 1.51 -11.47
C ILE A 347 0.44 0.95 -12.26
N ILE A 348 -0.17 -0.16 -11.83
CA ILE A 348 -1.39 -0.69 -12.45
C ILE A 348 -2.47 0.39 -12.45
N VAL A 349 -2.71 1.01 -11.30
CA VAL A 349 -3.74 2.03 -11.16
C VAL A 349 -3.46 3.23 -12.07
N ALA A 350 -2.21 3.69 -12.13
CA ALA A 350 -1.79 4.74 -13.04
C ALA A 350 -2.04 4.36 -14.51
N LEU A 351 -1.69 3.14 -14.94
CA LEU A 351 -1.94 2.68 -16.32
C LEU A 351 -3.43 2.64 -16.67
N GLN A 352 -4.29 2.24 -15.72
CA GLN A 352 -5.74 2.25 -15.94
C GLN A 352 -6.29 3.67 -16.01
N VAL A 353 -5.81 4.60 -15.18
CA VAL A 353 -6.15 6.02 -15.28
C VAL A 353 -5.74 6.60 -16.64
N LEU A 354 -4.50 6.35 -17.06
CA LEU A 354 -3.97 6.85 -18.34
C LEU A 354 -4.76 6.29 -19.52
N THR A 355 -5.17 5.02 -19.45
CA THR A 355 -6.10 4.41 -20.41
C THR A 355 -7.40 5.23 -20.54
N ILE A 356 -7.97 5.66 -19.41
CA ILE A 356 -9.21 6.45 -19.39
C ILE A 356 -8.97 7.85 -19.96
N ILE A 357 -7.88 8.52 -19.61
CA ILE A 357 -7.50 9.84 -20.15
C ILE A 357 -7.37 9.76 -21.68
N MET A 358 -6.62 8.79 -22.19
CA MET A 358 -6.42 8.60 -23.64
C MET A 358 -7.72 8.29 -24.39
N GLN A 359 -8.65 7.55 -23.79
CA GLN A 359 -9.95 7.24 -24.42
C GLN A 359 -10.87 8.46 -24.50
N ASN A 360 -10.82 9.35 -23.52
CA ASN A 360 -11.70 10.52 -23.46
C ASN A 360 -11.11 11.75 -24.17
N LYS A 361 -9.79 11.80 -24.38
CA LYS A 361 -9.08 12.94 -24.99
C LYS A 361 -9.38 14.27 -24.27
N LYS A 362 -9.41 14.22 -22.94
CA LYS A 362 -9.65 15.37 -22.06
C LYS A 362 -8.46 15.56 -21.13
N LEU A 363 -8.36 16.77 -20.59
CA LEU A 363 -7.35 17.13 -19.59
C LEU A 363 -7.58 16.35 -18.28
N ALA A 364 -6.52 16.14 -17.51
CA ALA A 364 -6.61 15.42 -16.23
C ALA A 364 -7.60 16.12 -15.28
N SER A 365 -7.57 17.46 -15.20
CA SER A 365 -8.49 18.21 -14.34
C SER A 365 -9.96 18.05 -14.71
N GLU A 366 -10.28 17.83 -16.00
CA GLU A 366 -11.64 17.57 -16.45
C GLU A 366 -12.07 16.13 -16.15
N ILE A 367 -11.15 15.18 -16.26
CA ILE A 367 -11.40 13.75 -16.01
C ILE A 367 -11.68 13.50 -14.53
N PHE A 368 -10.95 14.18 -13.64
CA PHE A 368 -11.09 14.01 -12.19
C PHE A 368 -12.14 14.93 -11.55
N ASN A 369 -12.76 15.83 -12.31
CA ASN A 369 -13.89 16.64 -11.86
C ASN A 369 -15.20 15.82 -11.83
N LEU A 370 -15.23 14.80 -10.97
CA LEU A 370 -16.36 13.86 -10.85
C LEU A 370 -17.29 14.23 -9.69
N PHE A 371 -16.72 14.70 -8.59
CA PHE A 371 -17.43 15.18 -7.42
C PHE A 371 -16.55 16.15 -6.64
N THR A 372 -17.17 17.00 -5.83
CA THR A 372 -16.46 17.83 -4.87
C THR A 372 -16.35 17.06 -3.55
N PRO A 373 -15.14 16.72 -3.07
CA PRO A 373 -14.98 16.11 -1.76
C PRO A 373 -15.62 16.99 -0.69
N HIS A 374 -16.35 16.38 0.22
CA HIS A 374 -16.79 17.11 1.40
C HIS A 374 -15.57 17.54 2.21
N PRO A 375 -15.59 18.76 2.78
CA PRO A 375 -14.58 19.18 3.73
C PRO A 375 -14.37 18.12 4.82
N GLN A 376 -13.10 17.85 5.14
CA GLN A 376 -12.70 16.83 6.09
C GLN A 376 -11.51 17.36 6.90
N ASN A 377 -11.55 17.19 8.22
CA ASN A 377 -10.44 17.48 9.11
C ASN A 377 -10.08 16.23 9.91
N LEU A 378 -8.79 15.89 9.96
CA LEU A 378 -8.26 14.77 10.72
C LEU A 378 -7.30 15.28 11.79
N ILE A 379 -7.66 15.06 13.05
CA ILE A 379 -6.90 15.52 14.21
C ILE A 379 -6.32 14.31 14.92
N ASN A 380 -5.05 14.39 15.30
CA ASN A 380 -4.36 13.35 16.06
C ASN A 380 -4.07 13.86 17.47
N PHE A 381 -4.52 13.14 18.49
CA PHE A 381 -4.26 13.43 19.91
C PHE A 381 -3.34 12.36 20.49
N GLU A 382 -2.27 12.76 21.17
CA GLU A 382 -1.48 11.83 21.96
C GLU A 382 -2.27 11.37 23.19
N VAL A 383 -2.39 10.05 23.36
CA VAL A 383 -3.17 9.49 24.46
C VAL A 383 -2.33 8.52 25.29
N ARG A 384 -2.42 8.68 26.62
CA ARG A 384 -1.71 7.81 27.58
C ARG A 384 -2.37 6.44 27.73
N SER A 385 -3.66 6.32 27.43
CA SER A 385 -4.43 5.08 27.57
C SER A 385 -5.23 4.79 26.31
N LYS A 386 -5.21 3.54 25.85
CA LYS A 386 -6.04 3.07 24.74
C LYS A 386 -7.52 2.94 25.11
N ASN A 387 -7.84 2.91 26.40
CA ASN A 387 -9.21 2.72 26.90
C ASN A 387 -9.97 4.04 27.00
N ILE A 388 -9.43 5.16 26.50
CA ILE A 388 -10.11 6.46 26.51
C ILE A 388 -11.49 6.41 25.85
N LEU A 389 -11.67 5.55 24.84
CA LEU A 389 -12.95 5.34 24.15
C LEU A 389 -13.94 4.47 24.93
N GLU A 390 -13.50 3.82 26.00
CA GLU A 390 -14.37 2.99 26.85
C GLU A 390 -15.04 3.82 27.96
N ILE A 391 -14.54 5.03 28.22
CA ILE A 391 -15.06 5.97 29.23
C ILE A 391 -16.45 6.47 28.81
N ASP A 392 -17.43 6.38 29.71
CA ASP A 392 -18.83 6.71 29.42
C ASP A 392 -19.03 8.20 29.09
N GLU A 393 -18.28 9.09 29.75
CA GLU A 393 -18.24 10.50 29.41
C GLU A 393 -17.75 10.73 27.97
N THR A 394 -16.72 9.98 27.54
CA THR A 394 -16.16 10.09 26.18
C THR A 394 -17.13 9.55 25.13
N LYS A 395 -17.77 8.40 25.38
CA LYS A 395 -18.83 7.89 24.49
C LYS A 395 -19.97 8.89 24.36
N SER A 396 -20.40 9.48 25.47
CA SER A 396 -21.48 10.48 25.48
C SER A 396 -21.09 11.75 24.73
N PHE A 397 -19.84 12.20 24.87
CA PHE A 397 -19.31 13.33 24.11
C PHE A 397 -19.28 13.05 22.61
N ILE A 398 -18.73 11.91 22.19
CA ILE A 398 -18.67 11.51 20.78
C ILE A 398 -20.08 11.44 20.19
N LYS A 399 -21.03 10.84 20.90
CA LYS A 399 -22.42 10.75 20.43
C LYS A 399 -23.06 12.13 20.22
N LYS A 400 -22.81 13.11 21.09
CA LYS A 400 -23.28 14.49 20.88
C LYS A 400 -22.68 15.09 19.61
N CYS A 401 -21.37 14.90 19.40
CA CYS A 401 -20.71 15.34 18.17
C CYS A 401 -21.29 14.67 16.92
N GLU A 402 -21.63 13.38 16.98
CA GLU A 402 -22.32 12.65 15.90
C GLU A 402 -23.68 13.26 15.59
N GLU A 403 -24.47 13.58 16.62
CA GLU A 403 -25.78 14.21 16.48
C GLU A 403 -25.69 15.62 15.84
N GLU A 404 -24.65 16.40 16.15
CA GLU A 404 -24.44 17.74 15.59
C GLU A 404 -24.18 17.76 14.07
N VAL A 405 -23.63 16.67 13.53
CA VAL A 405 -23.30 16.54 12.10
C VAL A 405 -24.24 15.60 11.35
N ALA A 406 -25.20 14.97 12.04
CA ALA A 406 -26.12 14.01 11.45
C ALA A 406 -26.86 14.58 10.22
N GLY A 407 -26.90 13.80 9.13
CA GLY A 407 -27.53 14.17 7.86
C GLY A 407 -26.70 15.10 6.96
N GLU A 408 -25.67 15.76 7.49
CA GLU A 408 -24.79 16.66 6.71
C GLU A 408 -23.30 16.26 6.76
N GLY A 409 -22.96 15.26 7.57
CA GLY A 409 -21.60 14.85 7.86
C GLY A 409 -21.52 13.66 8.80
N ARG A 410 -20.33 13.41 9.34
CA ARG A 410 -20.04 12.39 10.33
C ARG A 410 -18.75 12.70 11.09
N ILE A 411 -18.63 12.07 12.24
CA ILE A 411 -17.39 12.02 13.02
C ILE A 411 -16.96 10.57 13.15
N ILE A 412 -15.67 10.30 12.98
CA ILE A 412 -15.07 8.98 13.18
C ILE A 412 -13.95 9.13 14.19
N VAL A 413 -14.11 8.45 15.33
CA VAL A 413 -13.12 8.46 16.41
C VAL A 413 -12.56 7.06 16.57
N ARG A 414 -11.23 6.92 16.47
CA ARG A 414 -10.56 5.62 16.61
C ARG A 414 -9.16 5.75 17.16
N MET A 415 -8.67 4.68 17.80
CA MET A 415 -7.26 4.56 18.15
C MET A 415 -6.40 4.24 16.91
N SER A 416 -5.18 4.77 16.87
CA SER A 416 -4.16 4.34 15.92
C SER A 416 -3.70 2.92 16.26
N GLY A 417 -3.51 2.09 15.22
CA GLY A 417 -3.02 0.73 15.38
C GLY A 417 -1.52 0.66 15.66
N THR A 418 -0.77 1.65 15.14
CA THR A 418 0.70 1.68 15.16
C THR A 418 1.27 2.67 16.16
N GLU A 419 0.52 3.72 16.51
CA GLU A 419 0.98 4.83 17.35
C GLU A 419 0.07 5.01 18.58
N PRO A 420 0.55 5.61 19.69
CA PRO A 420 -0.27 5.92 20.86
C PRO A 420 -1.13 7.19 20.62
N LEU A 421 -1.83 7.22 19.48
CA LEU A 421 -2.63 8.37 19.03
C LEU A 421 -4.11 8.00 18.98
N LEU A 422 -4.96 8.92 19.41
CA LEU A 422 -6.38 8.95 19.09
C LEU A 422 -6.58 9.79 17.83
N ARG A 423 -7.26 9.24 16.83
CA ARG A 423 -7.56 9.90 15.57
C ARG A 423 -9.03 10.28 15.53
N VAL A 424 -9.30 11.57 15.38
CA VAL A 424 -10.65 12.11 15.24
C VAL A 424 -10.78 12.74 13.86
N MET A 425 -11.58 12.13 13.01
CA MET A 425 -11.91 12.64 11.69
C MET A 425 -13.32 13.23 11.74
N ILE A 426 -13.44 14.49 11.32
CA ILE A 426 -14.71 15.19 11.16
C ILE A 426 -14.89 15.47 9.68
N GLU A 427 -16.05 15.13 9.13
CA GLU A 427 -16.39 15.38 7.74
C GLU A 427 -17.79 16.00 7.69
N CYS A 428 -17.96 17.12 7.01
CA CYS A 428 -19.24 17.82 6.91
C CYS A 428 -19.28 18.71 5.66
N LYS A 429 -20.48 18.97 5.12
CA LYS A 429 -20.67 19.91 4.00
C LYS A 429 -20.19 21.33 4.28
N SER A 430 -20.19 21.76 5.55
CA SER A 430 -19.86 23.13 5.97
C SER A 430 -18.54 23.20 6.72
N GLN A 431 -17.55 23.89 6.14
CA GLN A 431 -16.25 24.13 6.79
C GLN A 431 -16.42 24.81 8.16
N ASN A 432 -17.31 25.80 8.27
CA ASN A 432 -17.58 26.49 9.53
C ASN A 432 -18.10 25.54 10.63
N LYS A 433 -18.84 24.48 10.28
CA LYS A 433 -19.25 23.45 11.27
C LYS A 433 -18.07 22.58 11.67
N ILE A 434 -17.20 22.21 10.72
CA ILE A 434 -15.98 21.45 11.01
C ILE A 434 -15.08 22.22 11.96
N ASP A 435 -14.87 23.51 11.73
CA ASP A 435 -13.96 24.33 12.55
C ASP A 435 -14.48 24.41 13.99
N LYS A 436 -15.77 24.68 14.18
CA LYS A 436 -16.40 24.70 15.52
C LYS A 436 -16.33 23.35 16.22
N LEU A 437 -16.62 22.26 15.52
CA LEU A 437 -16.58 20.93 16.10
C LEU A 437 -15.13 20.50 16.40
N THR A 438 -14.19 20.90 15.55
CA THR A 438 -12.75 20.71 15.74
C THR A 438 -12.28 21.39 17.02
N GLU A 439 -12.68 22.64 17.27
CA GLU A 439 -12.37 23.36 18.51
C GLU A 439 -12.93 22.62 19.73
N ASN A 440 -14.20 22.19 19.66
CA ASN A 440 -14.86 21.46 20.74
C ASN A 440 -14.18 20.12 21.05
N VAL A 441 -13.87 19.34 20.02
CA VAL A 441 -13.17 18.05 20.12
C VAL A 441 -11.75 18.26 20.67
N THR A 442 -11.05 19.29 20.17
CA THR A 442 -9.69 19.61 20.63
C THR A 442 -9.69 19.97 22.11
N LYS A 443 -10.64 20.79 22.56
CA LYS A 443 -10.79 21.16 23.97
C LYS A 443 -11.11 19.97 24.88
N TYR A 444 -11.78 18.94 24.36
CA TYR A 444 -12.14 17.76 25.14
C TYR A 444 -10.99 16.75 25.27
N PHE A 445 -10.21 16.55 24.20
CA PHE A 445 -9.14 15.54 24.15
C PHE A 445 -7.74 16.07 24.45
N SER A 446 -7.53 17.38 24.50
CA SER A 446 -6.30 18.01 25.02
C SER A 446 -6.31 18.03 26.54
#